data_AF-A0AAW5FIB6-F1
#
_entry.id   AF-A0AAW5FIB6-F1
#
_cell.length_a   1.000
_cell.length_b   1.000
_cell.length_c   1.000
_cell.angle_alpha   90.00
_cell.angle_beta   90.00
_cell.angle_gamma   90.00
#
_symmetry.space_group_name_H-M   'P 1'
#
loop_
_entity.id
_entity.type
_entity.pdbx_description
1 polymer ?
#
loop_
_entity_poly.entity_id
_entity_poly.type
_entity_poly.pdbx_seq_one_letter_code
_entity_poly.pdbx_strand_id
1 'polypeptide(L)'
;MSAHESMEHAEHAEHASGSNKKIALLIAVLALFLAISETLGKGAQTESISKNVEASNLWAFFQAKSIRRTVVQTMADQGKLILGAASDEANKVAVQKQIEDWQKTAQRYRSEPETGEGTEQLAEKAKHAEHERDEATAKYHHFELASAAFQIGIVLASATIITGMLPLAWIAGLLSLAGLGMTMLGAWSPHLLHLH
;
A
#
# COMPACT_ATOMS: atom_id res chain seq x y z
N MET A 1 -56.65 36.67 13.50
CA MET A 1 -55.18 36.72 13.28
C MET A 1 -54.44 35.55 13.92
N SER A 2 -54.84 35.02 15.08
CA SER A 2 -54.12 33.92 15.76
C SER A 2 -54.13 32.55 15.06
N ALA A 3 -55.21 32.17 14.37
CA ALA A 3 -55.30 30.86 13.70
C ALA A 3 -54.40 30.76 12.45
N HIS A 4 -54.18 31.88 11.75
CA HIS A 4 -53.32 31.95 10.57
C HIS A 4 -51.83 31.90 10.96
N GLU A 5 -51.43 32.61 12.02
CA GLU A 5 -50.06 32.51 12.58
C GLU A 5 -49.76 31.10 13.11
N SER A 6 -50.70 30.44 13.79
CA SER A 6 -50.50 29.06 14.24
C SER A 6 -50.37 28.05 13.10
N MET A 7 -51.05 28.29 11.98
CA MET A 7 -50.96 27.45 10.78
C MET A 7 -49.65 27.68 10.02
N GLU A 8 -49.18 28.92 9.87
CA GLU A 8 -47.88 29.22 9.26
C GLU A 8 -46.72 28.64 10.08
N HIS A 9 -46.77 28.75 11.43
CA HIS A 9 -45.77 28.11 12.29
C HIS A 9 -45.81 26.57 12.22
N ALA A 10 -46.99 25.96 12.04
CA ALA A 10 -47.12 24.52 11.86
C ALA A 10 -46.58 24.06 10.50
N GLU A 11 -46.86 24.78 9.41
CA GLU A 11 -46.31 24.49 8.07
C GLU A 11 -44.78 24.64 8.05
N HIS A 12 -44.23 25.71 8.64
CA HIS A 12 -42.78 25.89 8.73
C HIS A 12 -42.10 24.79 9.58
N ALA A 13 -42.74 24.32 10.65
CA ALA A 13 -42.25 23.21 11.46
C ALA A 13 -42.32 21.86 10.71
N GLU A 14 -43.37 21.62 9.93
CA GLU A 14 -43.52 20.41 9.11
C GLU A 14 -42.49 20.36 7.98
N HIS A 15 -42.29 21.48 7.26
CA HIS A 15 -41.28 21.59 6.21
C HIS A 15 -39.85 21.44 6.77
N ALA A 16 -39.56 22.02 7.93
CA ALA A 16 -38.28 21.83 8.61
C ALA A 16 -38.06 20.37 9.06
N SER A 17 -39.10 19.71 9.57
CA SER A 17 -39.09 18.29 9.96
C SER A 17 -38.81 17.37 8.76
N GLY A 18 -39.46 17.63 7.61
CA GLY A 18 -39.24 16.89 6.37
C GLY A 18 -37.82 17.05 5.82
N SER A 19 -37.26 18.27 5.87
CA SER A 19 -35.87 18.55 5.46
C SER A 19 -34.85 17.84 6.35
N ASN A 20 -35.04 17.91 7.67
CA ASN A 20 -34.13 17.30 8.64
C ASN A 20 -34.10 15.76 8.52
N LYS A 21 -35.24 15.12 8.24
CA LYS A 21 -35.28 13.66 7.97
C LYS A 21 -34.47 13.28 6.73
N LYS A 22 -34.50 14.08 5.67
CA LYS A 22 -33.71 13.83 4.44
C LYS A 22 -32.21 13.98 4.71
N ILE A 23 -31.81 15.00 5.48
CA ILE A 23 -30.40 15.21 5.84
C ILE A 23 -29.90 14.12 6.79
N ALA A 24 -30.72 13.67 7.74
CA ALA A 24 -30.40 12.54 8.59
C ALA A 24 -30.17 11.24 7.79
N LEU A 25 -31.00 10.98 6.77
CA LEU A 25 -30.80 9.87 5.84
C LEU A 25 -29.49 10.01 5.06
N LEU A 26 -29.16 11.21 4.57
CA LEU A 26 -27.88 11.48 3.90
C LEU A 26 -26.70 11.14 4.82
N ILE A 27 -26.73 11.58 6.09
CA ILE A 27 -25.68 11.26 7.07
C ILE A 27 -25.53 9.75 7.25
N ALA A 28 -26.64 9.01 7.37
CA ALA A 28 -26.60 7.56 7.51
C ALA A 28 -25.95 6.86 6.29
N VAL A 29 -26.28 7.32 5.07
CA VAL A 29 -25.66 6.82 3.84
C VAL A 29 -24.17 7.14 3.80
N LEU A 30 -23.76 8.35 4.19
CA LEU A 30 -22.34 8.72 4.25
C LEU A 30 -21.57 7.92 5.28
N ALA A 31 -22.15 7.66 6.44
CA ALA A 31 -21.54 6.82 7.47
C ALA A 31 -21.31 5.39 6.98
N LEU A 32 -22.24 4.84 6.18
CA LEU A 32 -22.06 3.53 5.56
C LEU A 32 -20.86 3.52 4.59
N PHE A 33 -20.76 4.51 3.71
CA PHE A 33 -19.63 4.59 2.78
C PHE A 33 -18.30 4.89 3.47
N LEU A 34 -18.30 5.72 4.52
CA LEU A 34 -17.16 5.92 5.39
C LEU A 34 -16.66 4.60 5.98
N ALA A 35 -17.57 3.81 6.57
CA ALA A 35 -17.21 2.53 7.17
C ALA A 35 -16.61 1.55 6.15
N ILE A 36 -17.14 1.52 4.92
CA ILE A 36 -16.57 0.73 3.81
C ILE A 36 -15.18 1.24 3.45
N SER A 37 -15.02 2.56 3.25
CA SER A 37 -13.75 3.16 2.86
C SER A 37 -12.67 2.94 3.92
N GLU A 38 -12.97 3.12 5.20
CA GLU A 38 -12.04 2.85 6.30
C GLU A 38 -11.67 1.36 6.39
N THR A 39 -12.61 0.45 6.12
CA THR A 39 -12.35 -1.00 6.13
C THR A 39 -11.39 -1.38 5.00
N LEU A 40 -11.66 -0.89 3.78
CA LEU A 40 -10.79 -1.11 2.62
C LEU A 40 -9.42 -0.45 2.81
N GLY A 41 -9.38 0.77 3.35
CA GLY A 41 -8.16 1.49 3.68
C GLY A 41 -7.27 0.71 4.65
N LYS A 42 -7.82 0.22 5.77
CA LYS A 42 -7.07 -0.62 6.72
C LYS A 42 -6.56 -1.92 6.08
N GLY A 43 -7.33 -2.53 5.20
CA GLY A 43 -6.89 -3.70 4.44
C GLY A 43 -5.68 -3.38 3.56
N ALA A 44 -5.78 -2.34 2.73
CA ALA A 44 -4.71 -1.88 1.85
C ALA A 44 -3.46 -1.43 2.62
N GLN A 45 -3.62 -0.77 3.76
CA GLN A 45 -2.52 -0.41 4.66
C GLN A 45 -1.80 -1.65 5.20
N THR A 46 -2.56 -2.64 5.66
CA THR A 46 -2.01 -3.89 6.18
C THR A 46 -1.24 -4.64 5.10
N GLU A 47 -1.79 -4.69 3.89
CA GLU A 47 -1.14 -5.31 2.73
C GLU A 47 0.15 -4.57 2.34
N SER A 48 0.13 -3.24 2.27
CA SER A 48 1.33 -2.42 2.03
C SER A 48 2.42 -2.70 3.07
N ILE A 49 2.09 -2.71 4.36
CA ILE A 49 3.06 -3.02 5.42
C ILE A 49 3.59 -4.45 5.27
N SER A 50 2.72 -5.42 5.01
CA SER A 50 3.10 -6.82 4.82
C SER A 50 4.06 -6.98 3.65
N LYS A 51 3.76 -6.37 2.50
CA LYS A 51 4.60 -6.40 1.30
C LYS A 51 5.90 -5.64 1.48
N ASN A 52 5.91 -4.55 2.23
CA ASN A 52 7.14 -3.86 2.59
C ASN A 52 8.06 -4.72 3.47
N VAL A 53 7.50 -5.46 4.43
CA VAL A 53 8.26 -6.42 5.25
C VAL A 53 8.80 -7.57 4.38
N GLU A 54 7.97 -8.10 3.47
CA GLU A 54 8.38 -9.14 2.52
C GLU A 54 9.56 -8.67 1.65
N ALA A 55 9.45 -7.49 1.02
CA ALA A 55 10.52 -6.88 0.21
C ALA A 55 11.80 -6.67 1.04
N SER A 56 11.67 -6.12 2.26
CA SER A 56 12.80 -5.91 3.16
C SER A 56 13.52 -7.22 3.50
N ASN A 57 12.77 -8.28 3.77
CA ASN A 57 13.35 -9.61 4.05
C ASN A 57 14.06 -10.18 2.82
N LEU A 58 13.47 -10.06 1.63
CA LEU A 58 14.08 -10.52 0.38
C LEU A 58 15.38 -9.77 0.08
N TRP A 59 15.41 -8.46 0.28
CA TRP A 59 16.64 -7.68 0.17
C TRP A 59 17.69 -8.04 1.22
N ALA A 60 17.27 -8.39 2.45
CA ALA A 60 18.19 -8.89 3.48
C ALA A 60 18.81 -10.24 3.07
N PHE A 61 18.02 -11.17 2.53
CA PHE A 61 18.53 -12.44 1.99
C PHE A 61 19.46 -12.23 0.80
N PHE A 62 19.10 -11.34 -0.13
CA PHE A 62 19.96 -10.95 -1.24
C PHE A 62 21.32 -10.43 -0.74
N GLN A 63 21.33 -9.50 0.21
CA GLN A 63 22.54 -8.94 0.79
C GLN A 63 23.39 -10.02 1.47
N ALA A 64 22.77 -10.89 2.28
CA ALA A 64 23.48 -11.99 2.92
C ALA A 64 24.13 -12.95 1.91
N LYS A 65 23.40 -13.32 0.84
CA LYS A 65 23.91 -14.23 -0.20
C LYS A 65 24.98 -13.54 -1.06
N SER A 66 24.83 -12.24 -1.32
CA SER A 66 25.85 -11.42 -1.99
C SER A 66 27.15 -11.34 -1.19
N ILE A 67 27.08 -11.11 0.12
CA ILE A 67 28.26 -11.12 1.00
C ILE A 67 28.93 -12.50 0.98
N ARG A 68 28.17 -13.58 1.15
CA ARG A 68 28.71 -14.96 1.09
C ARG A 68 29.38 -15.25 -0.26
N ARG A 69 28.80 -14.77 -1.36
CA ARG A 69 29.37 -14.86 -2.70
C ARG A 69 30.71 -14.11 -2.79
N THR A 70 30.77 -12.86 -2.33
CA THR A 70 32.01 -12.09 -2.30
C THR A 70 33.09 -12.80 -1.50
N VAL A 71 32.77 -13.38 -0.34
CA VAL A 71 33.72 -14.13 0.48
C VAL A 71 34.31 -15.32 -0.29
N VAL A 72 33.47 -16.17 -0.91
CA VAL A 72 33.99 -17.34 -1.65
C VAL A 72 34.73 -16.95 -2.93
N GLN A 73 34.37 -15.83 -3.57
CA GLN A 73 35.11 -15.29 -4.71
C GLN A 73 36.51 -14.83 -4.29
N THR A 74 36.60 -14.06 -3.19
CA THR A 74 37.89 -13.64 -2.62
C THR A 74 38.76 -14.84 -2.23
N MET A 75 38.18 -15.89 -1.65
CA MET A 75 38.90 -17.14 -1.35
C MET A 75 39.41 -17.83 -2.62
N ALA A 76 38.60 -17.88 -3.68
CA ALA A 76 39.03 -18.43 -4.98
C ALA A 76 40.16 -17.62 -5.60
N ASP A 77 40.11 -16.29 -5.53
CA ASP A 77 41.16 -15.42 -6.04
C ASP A 77 42.46 -15.55 -5.23
N GLN A 78 42.37 -15.67 -3.90
CA GLN A 78 43.52 -15.99 -3.06
C GLN A 78 44.10 -17.38 -3.38
N GLY A 79 43.24 -18.37 -3.64
CA GLY A 79 43.64 -19.70 -4.10
C GLY A 79 44.46 -19.65 -5.39
N LYS A 80 44.11 -18.79 -6.35
CA LYS A 80 44.89 -18.61 -7.59
C LYS A 80 46.31 -18.10 -7.33
N LEU A 81 46.48 -17.20 -6.36
CA LEU A 81 47.80 -16.72 -5.95
C LEU A 81 48.64 -17.86 -5.34
N ILE A 82 48.02 -18.66 -4.48
CA ILE A 82 48.67 -19.84 -3.86
C ILE A 82 49.06 -20.86 -4.95
N LEU A 83 48.17 -21.13 -5.90
CA LEU A 83 48.42 -22.04 -7.03
C LEU A 83 49.63 -21.58 -7.85
N GLY A 84 49.73 -20.28 -8.14
CA GLY A 84 50.86 -19.70 -8.86
C GLY A 84 52.21 -19.81 -8.13
N ALA A 85 52.19 -19.92 -6.80
CA ALA A 85 53.38 -20.08 -5.95
C ALA A 85 53.71 -21.55 -5.61
N ALA A 86 52.81 -22.50 -5.92
CA ALA A 86 52.98 -23.90 -5.56
C ALA A 86 54.03 -24.59 -6.45
N SER A 87 55.00 -25.26 -5.83
CA SER A 87 56.05 -26.02 -6.52
C SER A 87 55.73 -27.51 -6.66
N ASP A 88 54.98 -28.08 -5.72
CA ASP A 88 54.60 -29.50 -5.69
C ASP A 88 53.30 -29.78 -6.49
N GLU A 89 53.31 -30.84 -7.29
CA GLU A 89 52.22 -31.16 -8.22
C GLU A 89 50.95 -31.62 -7.51
N ALA A 90 51.08 -32.38 -6.41
CA ALA A 90 49.91 -32.80 -5.63
C ALA A 90 49.20 -31.60 -4.99
N ASN A 91 49.97 -30.62 -4.48
CA ASN A 91 49.43 -29.38 -3.95
C ASN A 91 48.75 -28.52 -5.03
N LYS A 92 49.31 -28.44 -6.25
CA LYS A 92 48.66 -27.73 -7.36
C LYS A 92 47.28 -28.29 -7.68
N VAL A 93 47.18 -29.62 -7.79
CA VAL A 93 45.90 -30.29 -8.08
C VAL A 93 44.87 -30.04 -6.98
N ALA A 94 45.29 -30.12 -5.71
CA ALA A 94 44.39 -29.87 -4.57
C ALA A 94 43.87 -28.42 -4.54
N VAL A 95 44.76 -27.43 -4.74
CA VAL A 95 44.39 -26.01 -4.75
C VAL A 95 43.49 -25.69 -5.94
N GLN A 96 43.81 -26.22 -7.13
CA GLN A 96 43.01 -26.03 -8.34
C GLN A 96 41.57 -26.54 -8.14
N LYS A 97 41.41 -27.74 -7.57
CA LYS A 97 40.08 -28.28 -7.25
C LYS A 97 39.31 -27.39 -6.27
N GLN A 98 39.96 -26.89 -5.23
CA GLN A 98 39.33 -26.01 -4.25
C GLN A 98 38.86 -24.68 -4.88
N ILE A 99 39.66 -24.11 -5.80
CA ILE A 99 39.28 -22.91 -6.57
C ILE A 99 38.01 -23.19 -7.39
N GLU A 100 37.96 -24.32 -8.10
CA GLU A 100 36.79 -24.71 -8.91
C GLU A 100 35.53 -24.89 -8.05
N ASP A 101 35.64 -25.53 -6.89
CA ASP A 101 34.53 -25.75 -5.98
C ASP A 101 33.99 -24.42 -5.40
N TRP A 102 34.88 -23.47 -5.06
CA TRP A 102 34.49 -22.13 -4.65
C TRP A 102 33.84 -21.33 -5.79
N GLN A 103 34.36 -21.43 -7.01
CA GLN A 103 33.77 -20.78 -8.18
C GLN A 103 32.37 -21.32 -8.49
N LYS A 104 32.17 -22.64 -8.45
CA LYS A 104 30.84 -23.27 -8.59
C LYS A 104 29.89 -22.78 -7.50
N THR A 105 30.36 -22.70 -6.25
CA THR A 105 29.56 -22.17 -5.14
C THR A 105 29.18 -20.70 -5.34
N ALA A 106 30.11 -19.87 -5.83
CA ALA A 106 29.85 -18.47 -6.15
C ALA A 106 28.80 -18.31 -7.26
N GLN A 107 28.84 -19.18 -8.28
CA GLN A 107 27.86 -19.20 -9.35
C GLN A 107 26.47 -19.62 -8.85
N ARG A 108 26.39 -20.66 -7.99
CA ARG A 108 25.13 -21.08 -7.36
C ARG A 108 24.52 -19.96 -6.51
N TYR A 109 25.32 -19.25 -5.72
CA TYR A 109 24.83 -18.09 -4.98
C TYR A 109 24.32 -16.97 -5.87
N ARG A 110 24.91 -16.80 -7.06
CA ARG A 110 24.43 -15.82 -8.04
C ARG A 110 23.05 -16.21 -8.59
N SER A 111 22.94 -17.44 -9.08
CA SER A 111 21.74 -17.93 -9.76
C SER A 111 21.47 -19.38 -9.34
N GLU A 112 20.29 -19.59 -8.78
CA GLU A 112 19.82 -20.91 -8.33
C GLU A 112 18.34 -21.07 -8.69
N PRO A 113 18.02 -21.31 -9.97
CA PRO A 113 16.64 -21.28 -10.44
C PRO A 113 15.75 -22.36 -9.81
N GLU A 114 16.33 -23.52 -9.48
CA GLU A 114 15.60 -24.66 -8.92
C GLU A 114 14.96 -24.35 -7.57
N THR A 115 15.66 -23.60 -6.70
CA THR A 115 15.13 -23.17 -5.40
C THR A 115 14.58 -21.74 -5.45
N GLY A 116 14.95 -20.97 -6.48
CA GLY A 116 14.62 -19.56 -6.60
C GLY A 116 15.27 -18.69 -5.53
N GLU A 117 16.38 -19.14 -4.95
CA GLU A 117 17.09 -18.46 -3.87
C GLU A 117 18.39 -17.79 -4.33
N GLY A 118 18.78 -17.89 -5.60
CA GLY A 118 19.94 -17.15 -6.12
C GLY A 118 19.73 -15.64 -6.01
N THR A 119 20.81 -14.86 -5.91
CA THR A 119 20.71 -13.40 -5.80
C THR A 119 19.91 -12.76 -6.94
N GLU A 120 19.98 -13.30 -8.17
CA GLU A 120 19.17 -12.81 -9.29
C GLU A 120 17.68 -13.04 -9.04
N GLN A 121 17.30 -14.24 -8.60
CA GLN A 121 15.90 -14.58 -8.31
C GLN A 121 15.37 -13.83 -7.08
N LEU A 122 16.19 -13.65 -6.04
CA LEU A 122 15.83 -12.88 -4.85
C LEU A 122 15.58 -11.42 -5.18
N ALA A 123 16.41 -10.81 -6.04
CA ALA A 123 16.23 -9.42 -6.46
C ALA A 123 14.93 -9.22 -7.26
N GLU A 124 14.61 -10.15 -8.17
CA GLU A 124 13.35 -10.07 -8.92
C GLU A 124 12.13 -10.25 -8.02
N LYS A 125 12.17 -11.19 -7.07
CA LYS A 125 11.11 -11.33 -6.05
C LYS A 125 10.98 -10.06 -5.19
N ALA A 126 12.09 -9.46 -4.78
CA ALA A 126 12.09 -8.25 -3.96
C ALA A 126 11.42 -7.08 -4.70
N LYS A 127 11.77 -6.86 -5.97
CA LYS A 127 11.13 -5.83 -6.81
C LYS A 127 9.65 -6.09 -7.04
N HIS A 128 9.24 -7.35 -7.20
CA HIS A 128 7.82 -7.69 -7.32
C HIS A 128 7.06 -7.33 -6.03
N ALA A 129 7.61 -7.68 -4.87
CA ALA A 129 7.02 -7.32 -3.58
C ALA A 129 6.98 -5.80 -3.36
N GLU A 130 7.99 -5.05 -3.83
CA GLU A 130 7.97 -3.58 -3.84
C GLU A 130 6.85 -3.03 -4.73
N HIS A 131 6.64 -3.61 -5.91
CA HIS A 131 5.56 -3.20 -6.80
C HIS A 131 4.18 -3.45 -6.18
N GLU A 132 3.96 -4.62 -5.59
CA GLU A 132 2.72 -4.94 -4.87
C GLU A 132 2.51 -4.03 -3.66
N ARG A 133 3.57 -3.70 -2.92
CA ARG A 133 3.53 -2.70 -1.85
C ARG A 133 3.08 -1.34 -2.38
N ASP A 134 3.66 -0.89 -3.49
CA ASP A 134 3.38 0.43 -4.06
C ASP A 134 1.94 0.51 -4.55
N GLU A 135 1.41 -0.57 -5.14
CA GLU A 135 0.00 -0.68 -5.51
C GLU A 135 -0.91 -0.62 -4.27
N ALA A 136 -0.62 -1.40 -3.23
CA ALA A 136 -1.40 -1.40 -1.99
C ALA A 136 -1.36 -0.02 -1.29
N THR A 137 -0.22 0.66 -1.33
CA THR A 137 -0.05 2.02 -0.79
C THR A 137 -0.89 3.03 -1.58
N ALA A 138 -0.90 2.92 -2.91
CA ALA A 138 -1.72 3.79 -3.75
C ALA A 138 -3.23 3.59 -3.46
N LYS A 139 -3.69 2.34 -3.30
CA LYS A 139 -5.07 2.03 -2.89
C LYS A 139 -5.39 2.66 -1.53
N TYR A 140 -4.50 2.50 -0.55
CA TYR A 140 -4.65 3.08 0.78
C TYR A 140 -4.87 4.60 0.74
N HIS A 141 -4.04 5.35 0.00
CA HIS A 141 -4.19 6.81 -0.10
C HIS A 141 -5.54 7.24 -0.68
N HIS A 142 -6.09 6.50 -1.65
CA HIS A 142 -7.41 6.78 -2.21
C HIS A 142 -8.53 6.55 -1.19
N PHE A 143 -8.45 5.46 -0.43
CA PHE A 143 -9.43 5.16 0.61
C PHE A 143 -9.35 6.15 1.78
N GLU A 144 -8.17 6.62 2.16
CA GLU A 144 -8.01 7.66 3.18
C GLU A 144 -8.65 8.99 2.76
N LEU A 145 -8.41 9.44 1.51
CA LEU A 145 -9.02 10.66 1.00
C LEU A 145 -10.54 10.54 0.88
N ALA A 146 -11.05 9.38 0.44
CA ALA A 146 -12.48 9.12 0.41
C ALA A 146 -13.08 9.16 1.82
N SER A 147 -12.45 8.53 2.80
CA SER A 147 -12.85 8.58 4.21
C SER A 147 -12.89 10.02 4.73
N ALA A 148 -11.86 10.82 4.46
CA ALA A 148 -11.83 12.23 4.83
C ALA A 148 -12.98 13.02 4.19
N ALA A 149 -13.26 12.80 2.89
CA ALA A 149 -14.38 13.45 2.20
C ALA A 149 -15.73 13.09 2.82
N PHE A 150 -15.96 11.82 3.17
CA PHE A 150 -17.19 11.39 3.85
C PHE A 150 -17.30 11.99 5.26
N GLN A 151 -16.22 12.00 6.04
CA GLN A 151 -16.21 12.62 7.38
C GLN A 151 -16.56 14.12 7.32
N ILE A 152 -15.95 14.87 6.41
CA ILE A 152 -16.27 16.30 6.21
C ILE A 152 -17.73 16.45 5.74
N GLY A 153 -18.19 15.61 4.82
CA GLY A 153 -19.58 15.60 4.36
C GLY A 153 -20.58 15.38 5.49
N ILE A 154 -20.31 14.43 6.39
CA ILE A 154 -21.12 14.16 7.60
C ILE A 154 -21.17 15.39 8.51
N VAL A 155 -20.02 16.05 8.76
CA VAL A 155 -19.95 17.25 9.60
C VAL A 155 -20.78 18.39 8.99
N LEU A 156 -20.67 18.63 7.67
CA LEU A 156 -21.43 19.69 6.99
C LEU A 156 -22.94 19.39 6.93
N ALA A 157 -23.32 18.13 6.71
CA ALA A 157 -24.72 17.71 6.78
C ALA A 157 -25.28 17.92 8.20
N SER A 158 -24.51 17.57 9.23
CA SER A 158 -24.89 17.80 10.64
C SER A 158 -25.03 19.29 10.95
N ALA A 159 -24.10 20.12 10.47
CA ALA A 159 -24.17 21.58 10.60
C ALA A 159 -25.41 22.16 9.90
N THR A 160 -25.85 21.56 8.79
CA THR A 160 -27.07 22.00 8.09
C THR A 160 -28.32 21.83 8.95
N ILE A 161 -28.43 20.71 9.69
CA ILE A 161 -29.56 20.46 10.60
C ILE A 161 -29.63 21.53 11.70
N ILE A 162 -28.48 21.95 12.23
CA ILE A 162 -28.39 22.93 13.32
C ILE A 162 -28.65 24.36 12.82
N THR A 163 -28.05 24.72 11.68
CA THR A 163 -28.03 26.10 11.19
C THR A 163 -29.17 26.44 10.22
N GLY A 164 -29.83 25.43 9.65
CA GLY A 164 -30.82 25.59 8.57
C GLY A 164 -30.22 26.03 7.23
N MET A 165 -28.90 26.13 7.10
CA MET A 165 -28.23 26.64 5.90
C MET A 165 -28.15 25.58 4.79
N LEU A 166 -29.13 25.56 3.89
CA LEU A 166 -29.17 24.65 2.73
C LEU A 166 -27.86 24.56 1.90
N PRO A 167 -27.06 25.62 1.69
CA PRO A 167 -25.78 25.52 0.96
C PRO A 167 -24.81 24.49 1.55
N LEU A 168 -24.83 24.28 2.87
CA LEU A 168 -23.96 23.30 3.54
C LEU A 168 -24.33 21.87 3.12
N ALA A 169 -25.62 21.57 2.91
CA ALA A 169 -26.06 20.27 2.41
C ALA A 169 -25.64 20.02 0.95
N TRP A 170 -25.58 21.06 0.12
CA TRP A 170 -25.07 20.94 -1.27
C TRP A 170 -23.58 20.62 -1.28
N ILE A 171 -22.79 21.28 -0.44
CA ILE A 171 -21.34 20.99 -0.31
C ILE A 171 -21.15 19.57 0.25
N ALA A 172 -21.93 19.17 1.25
CA ALA A 172 -21.91 17.79 1.76
C ALA A 172 -22.21 16.78 0.64
N GLY A 173 -23.24 17.03 -0.17
CA GLY A 173 -23.57 16.19 -1.33
C GLY A 173 -22.45 16.12 -2.38
N LEU A 174 -21.79 17.24 -2.67
CA LEU A 174 -20.64 17.27 -3.59
C LEU A 174 -19.47 16.45 -3.06
N LEU A 175 -19.13 16.61 -1.78
CA LEU A 175 -18.08 15.82 -1.11
C LEU A 175 -18.43 14.33 -1.07
N SER A 176 -19.71 13.99 -0.95
CA SER A 176 -20.20 12.61 -1.02
C SER A 176 -19.89 11.98 -2.38
N LEU A 177 -20.15 12.70 -3.46
CA LEU A 177 -19.86 12.24 -4.81
C LEU A 177 -18.35 12.14 -5.06
N ALA A 178 -17.57 13.10 -4.56
CA ALA A 178 -16.12 13.06 -4.62
C ALA A 178 -15.55 11.85 -3.86
N GLY A 179 -16.04 11.59 -2.64
CA GLY A 179 -15.66 10.43 -1.83
C GLY A 179 -15.97 9.11 -2.54
N LEU A 180 -17.18 8.97 -3.10
CA LEU A 180 -17.56 7.80 -3.89
C LEU A 180 -16.64 7.61 -5.11
N GLY A 181 -16.33 8.69 -5.83
CA GLY A 181 -15.40 8.68 -6.94
C GLY A 181 -14.02 8.18 -6.51
N MET A 182 -13.50 8.67 -5.38
CA MET A 182 -12.20 8.23 -4.85
C MET A 182 -12.21 6.77 -4.37
N THR A 183 -13.28 6.30 -3.72
CA THR A 183 -13.42 4.88 -3.35
C THR A 183 -13.42 3.97 -4.60
N MET A 184 -14.13 4.38 -5.65
CA MET A 184 -14.17 3.64 -6.92
C MET A 184 -12.80 3.66 -7.62
N LEU A 185 -12.13 4.81 -7.66
CA LEU A 185 -10.78 4.91 -8.22
C LEU A 185 -9.77 4.07 -7.44
N GLY A 186 -9.83 4.08 -6.10
CA GLY A 186 -8.99 3.22 -5.27
C GLY A 186 -9.22 1.73 -5.50
N ALA A 187 -10.47 1.31 -5.75
CA ALA A 187 -10.80 -0.09 -5.98
C ALA A 187 -10.38 -0.61 -7.37
N TRP A 188 -10.51 0.20 -8.43
CA TRP A 188 -10.31 -0.25 -9.83
C TRP A 188 -9.09 0.36 -10.53
N SER A 189 -8.61 1.52 -10.12
CA SER A 189 -7.55 2.25 -10.83
C SER A 189 -6.71 3.12 -9.87
N PRO A 190 -6.02 2.51 -8.89
CA PRO A 190 -5.30 3.23 -7.84
C PRO A 190 -4.11 4.06 -8.34
N HIS A 191 -3.68 3.88 -9.59
CA HIS A 191 -2.58 4.63 -10.18
C HIS A 191 -3.00 5.90 -10.95
N LEU A 192 -4.30 6.16 -11.14
CA LEU A 192 -4.75 7.33 -11.92
C LEU A 192 -4.50 8.67 -11.22
N LEU A 193 -4.46 8.67 -9.89
CA LEU A 193 -4.08 9.83 -9.10
C LEU A 193 -2.78 9.50 -8.36
N HIS A 194 -1.67 10.05 -8.86
CA HIS A 194 -0.40 10.01 -8.13
C HIS A 194 -0.51 10.93 -6.92
N LEU A 195 -0.85 10.34 -5.77
CA LEU A 195 -0.90 11.02 -4.49
C LEU A 195 0.43 10.73 -3.78
N HIS A 196 1.29 11.74 -3.77
CA HIS A 196 2.62 11.73 -3.15
C HIS A 196 2.55 11.66 -1.63
#